data_AF-A0A947A1Y6-F1
#
_entry.id   AF-A0A947A1Y6-F1
#
_cell.length_a   1.000
_cell.length_b   1.000
_cell.length_c   1.000
_cell.angle_alpha   90.00
_cell.angle_beta   90.00
_cell.angle_gamma   90.00
#
_symmetry.space_group_name_H-M   'P 1'
#
loop_
_entity.id
_entity.type
_entity.pdbx_description
1 polymer ?
#
loop_
_entity_poly.entity_id
_entity_poly.type
_entity_poly.pdbx_seq_one_letter_code
_entity_poly.pdbx_strand_id
1 'polypeptide(L)'
;MRNIILLVIMLCTLSLSAQRKKKSNPEASKSVLEKADLSGLKFRSIGPALTSGRISDLAVNPDNFNEYYVATSAGGVWKTINAGNTFQPIFDGQGSYSIGCITLDPNNANIVWVGTGENNNQRSVSFGDGIYKSQDGGKSWEHMGLKNSEHIGKIIVHPDDSNVVYVAAIGPLWSAGGERGLYKSTDGGKTWNAILNADKHTGVNDVVMDPRNPDVLYASTFQRRRHVFTYIGGGPGSGMHKSEDGGNTWKEINKGLPKTMLGRIGLAISPANPEYLYAIVEAAEGK
;
A
#
# COMPACT_ATOMS: atom_id res chain seq x y z
N MET A 1 45.31 54.87 -44.72
CA MET A 1 44.94 53.44 -44.59
C MET A 1 43.42 53.31 -44.31
N ARG A 2 42.53 54.00 -45.03
CA ARG A 2 41.74 53.44 -46.17
C ARG A 2 42.21 52.07 -46.65
N ASN A 3 41.31 51.06 -46.59
CA ASN A 3 41.33 49.74 -47.26
C ASN A 3 41.19 48.47 -46.36
N ILE A 4 40.71 48.55 -45.11
CA ILE A 4 40.43 47.35 -44.29
C ILE A 4 38.96 47.24 -43.82
N ILE A 5 38.05 48.06 -44.36
CA ILE A 5 36.61 48.00 -44.01
C ILE A 5 35.77 47.24 -45.05
N LEU A 6 36.34 46.90 -46.21
CA LEU A 6 35.61 46.30 -47.33
C LEU A 6 35.63 44.75 -47.40
N LEU A 7 36.36 44.06 -46.51
CA LEU A 7 36.51 42.60 -46.58
C LEU A 7 35.62 41.81 -45.59
N VAL A 8 34.91 42.47 -44.67
CA VAL A 8 34.07 41.79 -43.66
C VAL A 8 32.58 41.74 -44.07
N ILE A 9 32.17 42.53 -45.07
CA ILE A 9 30.76 42.55 -45.53
C ILE A 9 30.51 41.52 -46.65
N MET A 10 31.55 40.93 -47.23
CA MET A 10 31.46 39.96 -48.33
C MET A 10 31.63 38.50 -47.90
N LEU A 11 31.21 38.15 -46.68
CA LEU A 11 31.12 36.75 -46.24
C LEU A 11 29.81 36.39 -45.51
N CYS A 12 28.81 37.28 -45.51
CA CYS A 12 27.52 37.05 -44.85
C CYS A 12 26.34 36.74 -45.80
N THR A 13 26.56 36.52 -47.11
CA THR A 13 25.46 36.30 -48.07
C THR A 13 25.40 34.91 -48.71
N LEU A 14 26.21 33.95 -48.27
CA LEU A 14 26.19 32.58 -48.79
C LEU A 14 25.90 31.56 -47.69
N SER A 15 24.68 31.57 -47.18
CA SER A 15 24.05 30.41 -46.49
C SER A 15 22.53 30.61 -46.35
N LEU A 16 21.87 31.03 -47.42
CA LEU A 16 20.41 31.11 -47.49
C LEU A 16 19.84 30.07 -48.46
N SER A 17 20.21 28.78 -48.35
CA SER A 17 19.45 27.70 -49.01
C SER A 17 19.78 26.26 -48.57
N ALA A 18 20.08 26.00 -47.29
CA ALA A 18 20.38 24.62 -46.84
C ALA A 18 19.61 24.13 -45.60
N GLN A 19 18.60 24.87 -45.12
CA GLN A 19 17.68 24.38 -44.09
C GLN A 19 16.22 24.65 -44.45
N ARG A 20 15.77 24.11 -45.60
CA ARG A 20 14.36 23.71 -45.68
C ARG A 20 14.22 22.41 -44.88
N LYS A 21 14.11 22.53 -43.55
CA LYS A 21 13.43 21.49 -42.77
C LYS A 21 12.05 21.33 -43.42
N LYS A 22 11.86 20.21 -44.11
CA LYS A 22 10.54 19.75 -44.54
C LYS A 22 9.70 19.78 -43.26
N LYS A 23 8.78 20.74 -43.14
CA LYS A 23 7.77 20.72 -42.07
C LYS A 23 7.04 19.40 -42.28
N SER A 24 7.40 18.38 -41.51
CA SER A 24 6.55 17.22 -41.32
C SER A 24 5.25 17.78 -40.76
N ASN A 25 4.20 17.77 -41.57
CA ASN A 25 2.87 18.16 -41.15
C ASN A 25 2.55 17.29 -39.91
N PRO A 26 2.32 17.84 -38.71
CA PRO A 26 2.05 17.03 -37.51
C PRO A 26 0.70 16.31 -37.58
N GLU A 27 -0.08 16.55 -38.64
CA GLU A 27 -1.21 15.72 -39.04
C GLU A 27 -0.72 14.39 -39.61
N ALA A 28 0.01 13.62 -38.80
CA ALA A 28 -0.11 12.18 -38.87
C ALA A 28 -1.61 11.91 -38.72
N SER A 29 -2.23 11.35 -39.76
CA SER A 29 -3.67 11.14 -39.83
C SER A 29 -4.10 10.48 -38.53
N LYS A 30 -4.83 11.22 -37.68
CA LYS A 30 -5.40 10.65 -36.46
C LYS A 30 -6.07 9.34 -36.84
N SER A 31 -5.71 8.27 -36.14
CA SER A 31 -6.20 6.94 -36.49
C SER A 31 -7.73 6.95 -36.52
N VAL A 32 -8.36 6.06 -37.29
CA VAL A 32 -9.83 5.98 -37.34
C VAL A 32 -10.42 5.82 -35.92
N LEU A 33 -9.67 5.16 -35.02
CA LEU A 33 -10.01 5.03 -33.60
C LEU A 33 -9.95 6.34 -32.82
N GLU A 34 -8.98 7.23 -33.11
CA GLU A 34 -8.89 8.56 -32.49
C GLU A 34 -9.99 9.52 -32.97
N LYS A 35 -10.64 9.21 -34.09
CA LYS A 35 -11.79 9.94 -34.63
C LYS A 35 -13.14 9.33 -34.23
N ALA A 36 -13.15 8.09 -33.74
CA ALA A 36 -14.36 7.41 -33.31
C ALA A 36 -14.76 7.92 -31.92
N ASP A 37 -16.02 8.33 -31.77
CA ASP A 37 -16.59 8.59 -30.46
C ASP A 37 -16.87 7.25 -29.75
N LEU A 38 -15.96 6.86 -28.88
CA LEU A 38 -16.06 5.62 -28.10
C LEU A 38 -16.73 5.86 -26.73
N SER A 39 -17.21 7.06 -26.42
CA SER A 39 -17.79 7.39 -25.11
C SER A 39 -19.05 6.58 -24.78
N GLY A 40 -19.76 6.11 -25.82
CA GLY A 40 -20.92 5.23 -25.67
C GLY A 40 -20.58 3.76 -25.42
N LEU A 41 -19.32 3.34 -25.58
CA LEU A 41 -18.91 1.96 -25.34
C LEU A 41 -18.69 1.72 -23.85
N LYS A 42 -19.30 0.65 -23.33
CA LYS A 42 -19.12 0.21 -21.95
C LYS A 42 -18.39 -1.13 -21.92
N PHE A 43 -17.35 -1.22 -21.10
CA PHE A 43 -16.78 -2.50 -20.76
C PHE A 43 -17.84 -3.34 -20.02
N ARG A 44 -17.91 -4.63 -20.36
CA ARG A 44 -18.69 -5.61 -19.63
C ARG A 44 -17.81 -6.80 -19.31
N SER A 45 -17.95 -7.34 -18.11
CA SER A 45 -17.32 -8.61 -17.78
C SER A 45 -17.91 -9.71 -18.67
N ILE A 46 -17.05 -10.50 -19.30
CA ILE A 46 -17.43 -11.69 -20.08
C ILE A 46 -17.21 -12.99 -19.31
N GLY A 47 -16.88 -12.90 -18.01
CA GLY A 47 -16.60 -14.03 -17.14
C GLY A 47 -15.11 -14.24 -16.87
N PRO A 48 -14.74 -15.35 -16.19
CA PRO A 48 -15.59 -16.50 -15.85
C PRO A 48 -16.70 -16.18 -14.84
N ALA A 49 -17.79 -16.97 -14.87
CA ALA A 49 -18.91 -16.85 -13.91
C ALA A 49 -18.48 -17.13 -12.45
N LEU A 50 -17.39 -17.89 -12.28
CA LEU A 50 -16.66 -18.05 -11.02
C LEU A 50 -15.31 -17.35 -11.17
N THR A 51 -15.11 -16.24 -10.46
CA THR A 51 -13.80 -15.59 -10.37
C THR A 51 -12.98 -16.24 -9.27
N SER A 52 -11.73 -16.56 -9.58
CA SER A 52 -10.74 -17.01 -8.59
C SER A 52 -9.68 -15.93 -8.46
N GLY A 53 -9.24 -15.67 -7.23
CA GLY A 53 -8.25 -14.65 -6.93
C GLY A 53 -7.80 -14.77 -5.48
N ARG A 54 -6.68 -14.12 -5.16
CA ARG A 54 -6.21 -14.05 -3.77
C ARG A 54 -6.94 -12.92 -3.06
N ILE A 55 -7.56 -13.27 -1.95
CA ILE A 55 -8.12 -12.32 -1.00
C ILE A 55 -7.04 -12.06 0.04
N SER A 56 -6.66 -10.80 0.19
CA SER A 56 -5.66 -10.40 1.18
C SER A 56 -6.29 -10.21 2.55
N ASP A 57 -7.50 -9.63 2.59
CA ASP A 57 -8.15 -9.21 3.83
C ASP A 57 -9.66 -8.96 3.63
N LEU A 58 -10.41 -8.93 4.73
CA LEU A 58 -11.84 -8.66 4.78
C LEU A 58 -12.15 -7.73 5.96
N ALA A 59 -13.04 -6.76 5.76
CA ALA A 59 -13.56 -5.93 6.84
C ALA A 59 -15.08 -6.01 6.87
N VAL A 60 -15.64 -6.53 7.97
CA VAL A 60 -17.07 -6.78 8.13
C VAL A 60 -17.68 -5.68 9.00
N ASN A 61 -18.82 -5.13 8.56
CA ASN A 61 -19.54 -4.14 9.34
C ASN A 61 -20.07 -4.80 10.65
N PRO A 62 -19.66 -4.33 11.84
CA PRO A 62 -20.07 -4.93 13.10
C PRO A 62 -21.57 -4.76 13.41
N ASP A 63 -22.21 -3.73 12.83
CA ASP A 63 -23.63 -3.44 13.03
C ASP A 63 -24.52 -4.13 11.97
N ASN A 64 -23.92 -4.62 10.87
CA ASN A 64 -24.63 -5.27 9.78
C ASN A 64 -23.74 -6.28 9.04
N PHE A 65 -23.77 -7.55 9.46
CA PHE A 65 -22.94 -8.61 8.86
C PHE A 65 -23.28 -8.95 7.39
N ASN A 66 -24.36 -8.40 6.82
CA ASN A 66 -24.62 -8.52 5.39
C ASN A 66 -23.74 -7.58 4.56
N GLU A 67 -23.11 -6.59 5.20
CA GLU A 67 -22.25 -5.61 4.59
C GLU A 67 -20.79 -5.85 4.97
N TYR A 68 -19.95 -6.09 3.97
CA TYR A 68 -18.53 -6.22 4.18
C TYR A 68 -17.74 -5.88 2.93
N TYR A 69 -16.45 -5.65 3.15
CA TYR A 69 -15.49 -5.23 2.17
C TYR A 69 -14.44 -6.32 1.97
N VAL A 70 -13.98 -6.45 0.74
CA VAL A 70 -13.02 -7.46 0.32
C VAL A 70 -11.82 -6.79 -0.32
N ALA A 71 -10.65 -6.94 0.31
CA ALA A 71 -9.38 -6.53 -0.24
C ALA A 71 -8.82 -7.65 -1.11
N THR A 72 -8.72 -7.41 -2.41
CA THR A 72 -8.14 -8.38 -3.34
C THR A 72 -6.66 -8.06 -3.58
N SER A 73 -5.82 -9.10 -3.61
CA SER A 73 -4.39 -8.95 -3.86
C SER A 73 -4.09 -8.30 -5.22
N ALA A 74 -4.97 -8.53 -6.19
CA ALA A 74 -5.00 -7.88 -7.50
C ALA A 74 -6.45 -7.78 -7.98
N GLY A 75 -7.00 -6.57 -8.05
CA GLY A 75 -8.38 -6.32 -8.45
C GLY A 75 -9.13 -5.29 -7.59
N GLY A 76 -8.42 -4.49 -6.77
CA GLY A 76 -9.01 -3.42 -5.97
C GLY A 76 -9.83 -3.92 -4.78
N VAL A 77 -10.75 -3.07 -4.33
CA VAL A 77 -11.66 -3.34 -3.21
C VAL A 77 -13.07 -3.56 -3.73
N TRP A 78 -13.71 -4.59 -3.19
CA TRP A 78 -15.08 -4.96 -3.51
C TRP A 78 -15.95 -4.84 -2.26
N LYS A 79 -17.20 -4.44 -2.43
CA LYS A 79 -18.19 -4.35 -1.34
C LYS A 79 -19.39 -5.20 -1.66
N THR A 80 -19.92 -5.86 -0.63
CA THR A 80 -21.26 -6.46 -0.66
C THR A 80 -22.13 -5.79 0.39
N ILE A 81 -23.45 -5.83 0.16
CA ILE A 81 -24.50 -5.39 1.10
C ILE A 81 -25.56 -6.47 1.30
N ASN A 82 -25.34 -7.67 0.76
CA ASN A 82 -26.29 -8.77 0.74
C ASN A 82 -25.61 -10.12 1.03
N ALA A 83 -24.70 -10.12 2.02
CA ALA A 83 -24.02 -11.30 2.54
C ALA A 83 -23.25 -12.09 1.46
N GLY A 84 -22.64 -11.39 0.51
CA GLY A 84 -21.78 -12.00 -0.50
C GLY A 84 -22.52 -12.59 -1.70
N ASN A 85 -23.84 -12.39 -1.82
CA ASN A 85 -24.58 -12.79 -3.02
C ASN A 85 -24.11 -12.01 -4.26
N THR A 86 -23.85 -10.72 -4.10
CA THR A 86 -23.26 -9.87 -5.16
C THR A 86 -22.20 -8.94 -4.59
N PHE A 87 -21.22 -8.59 -5.42
CA PHE A 87 -20.16 -7.65 -5.09
C PHE A 87 -20.08 -6.53 -6.12
N GLN A 88 -19.82 -5.31 -5.63
CA GLN A 88 -19.58 -4.12 -6.43
C GLN A 88 -18.12 -3.70 -6.27
N PRO A 89 -17.35 -3.49 -7.35
CA PRO A 89 -16.05 -2.85 -7.25
C PRO A 89 -16.23 -1.38 -6.86
N ILE A 90 -15.44 -0.94 -5.89
CA ILE A 90 -15.53 0.41 -5.31
C ILE A 90 -14.18 1.16 -5.34
N PHE A 91 -13.16 0.60 -5.97
CA PHE A 91 -11.78 1.14 -5.95
C PHE A 91 -11.15 1.30 -7.35
N ASP A 92 -11.89 1.03 -8.43
CA ASP A 92 -11.37 0.99 -9.81
C ASP A 92 -10.77 2.32 -10.30
N GLY A 93 -11.14 3.44 -9.68
CA GLY A 93 -10.62 4.77 -10.02
C GLY A 93 -9.33 5.18 -9.29
N GLN A 94 -8.77 4.31 -8.44
CA GLN A 94 -7.62 4.64 -7.60
C GLN A 94 -6.28 4.17 -8.22
N GLY A 95 -5.17 4.64 -7.66
CA GLY A 95 -3.84 4.52 -8.28
C GLY A 95 -3.24 3.12 -8.23
N SER A 96 -3.66 2.28 -7.29
CA SER A 96 -3.24 0.87 -7.21
C SER A 96 -4.42 -0.10 -7.25
N TYR A 97 -4.23 -1.20 -7.98
CA TYR A 97 -5.16 -2.33 -8.00
C TYR A 97 -4.77 -3.44 -7.00
N SER A 98 -3.61 -3.33 -6.36
CA SER A 98 -3.11 -4.34 -5.42
C SER A 98 -3.41 -3.90 -4.00
N ILE A 99 -4.12 -4.72 -3.23
CA ILE A 99 -4.55 -4.37 -1.87
C ILE A 99 -3.92 -5.32 -0.85
N GLY A 100 -3.32 -4.73 0.20
CA GLY A 100 -2.66 -5.44 1.29
C GLY A 100 -3.57 -5.68 2.49
N CYS A 101 -4.36 -4.67 2.88
CA CYS A 101 -5.30 -4.76 4.00
C CYS A 101 -6.47 -3.77 3.86
N ILE A 102 -7.53 -4.02 4.62
CA ILE A 102 -8.69 -3.14 4.72
C ILE A 102 -9.22 -3.15 6.16
N THR A 103 -9.58 -1.98 6.68
CA THR A 103 -10.18 -1.89 8.03
C THR A 103 -11.29 -0.88 8.06
N LEU A 104 -12.27 -1.11 8.93
CA LEU A 104 -13.32 -0.15 9.25
C LEU A 104 -12.91 0.62 10.50
N ASP A 105 -13.31 1.88 10.55
CA ASP A 105 -13.24 2.66 11.78
C ASP A 105 -14.21 2.07 12.83
N PRO A 106 -13.75 1.79 14.06
CA PRO A 106 -14.58 1.20 15.11
C PRO A 106 -15.75 2.11 15.53
N ASN A 107 -15.66 3.42 15.30
CA ASN A 107 -16.69 4.38 15.67
C ASN A 107 -17.66 4.73 14.52
N ASN A 108 -17.32 4.34 13.28
CA ASN A 108 -18.17 4.62 12.12
C ASN A 108 -17.84 3.68 10.95
N ALA A 109 -18.68 2.68 10.71
CA ALA A 109 -18.51 1.72 9.62
C ALA A 109 -18.51 2.33 8.20
N ASN A 110 -18.90 3.61 8.01
CA ASN A 110 -18.73 4.30 6.72
C ASN A 110 -17.32 4.81 6.47
N ILE A 111 -16.49 4.90 7.53
CA ILE A 111 -15.08 5.27 7.39
C ILE A 111 -14.30 3.99 7.14
N VAL A 112 -13.71 3.91 5.94
CA VAL A 112 -12.97 2.74 5.48
C VAL A 112 -11.54 3.14 5.18
N TRP A 113 -10.59 2.37 5.68
CA TRP A 113 -9.16 2.54 5.41
C TRP A 113 -8.65 1.38 4.56
N VAL A 114 -7.89 1.70 3.51
CA VAL A 114 -7.34 0.73 2.56
C VAL A 114 -5.83 0.92 2.48
N GLY A 115 -5.10 -0.14 2.79
CA GLY A 115 -3.65 -0.22 2.58
C GLY A 115 -3.37 -0.92 1.26
N THR A 116 -2.68 -0.24 0.34
CA THR A 116 -2.34 -0.81 -0.97
C THR A 116 -1.04 -1.64 -0.91
N GLY A 117 -0.87 -2.50 -1.90
CA GLY A 117 0.26 -3.40 -2.09
C GLY A 117 0.13 -4.71 -1.34
N GLU A 118 -0.08 -5.80 -2.07
CA GLU A 118 -0.20 -7.14 -1.49
C GLU A 118 1.04 -7.52 -0.67
N ASN A 119 0.84 -8.05 0.52
CA ASN A 119 1.90 -8.28 1.50
C ASN A 119 2.47 -9.73 1.52
N ASN A 120 2.08 -10.62 0.58
CA ASN A 120 2.47 -12.05 0.59
C ASN A 120 3.87 -12.37 0.02
N ASN A 121 4.65 -11.36 -0.39
CA ASN A 121 6.04 -11.52 -0.85
C ASN A 121 6.26 -12.47 -2.04
N GLN A 122 5.23 -12.84 -2.80
CA GLN A 122 5.36 -13.70 -3.98
C GLN A 122 6.13 -13.00 -5.11
N ARG A 123 6.55 -13.77 -6.13
CA ARG A 123 7.22 -13.18 -7.31
C ARG A 123 6.30 -12.26 -8.11
N SER A 124 5.01 -12.57 -8.14
CA SER A 124 3.98 -11.85 -8.89
C SER A 124 3.20 -10.82 -8.05
N VAL A 125 3.70 -10.43 -6.88
CA VAL A 125 3.04 -9.36 -6.10
C VAL A 125 3.27 -8.03 -6.78
N SER A 126 2.22 -7.21 -6.77
CA SER A 126 2.29 -5.82 -7.22
C SER A 126 2.43 -4.90 -6.03
N PHE A 127 3.07 -3.76 -6.25
CA PHE A 127 3.21 -2.73 -5.23
C PHE A 127 1.95 -1.84 -5.21
N GLY A 128 1.73 -1.26 -4.04
CA GLY A 128 0.80 -0.20 -3.76
C GLY A 128 1.44 1.17 -3.90
N ASP A 129 0.60 2.19 -3.77
CA ASP A 129 0.98 3.60 -3.76
C ASP A 129 0.57 4.29 -2.46
N GLY A 130 0.36 3.54 -1.38
CA GLY A 130 0.13 4.06 -0.02
C GLY A 130 -1.23 3.70 0.55
N ILE A 131 -1.84 4.64 1.27
CA ILE A 131 -3.10 4.43 2.01
C ILE A 131 -4.21 5.30 1.43
N TYR A 132 -5.43 4.78 1.45
CA TYR A 132 -6.63 5.53 1.13
C TYR A 132 -7.64 5.51 2.26
N LYS A 133 -8.41 6.59 2.37
CA LYS A 133 -9.53 6.73 3.30
C LYS A 133 -10.80 7.05 2.52
N SER A 134 -11.89 6.37 2.84
CA SER A 134 -13.24 6.76 2.46
C SER A 134 -13.99 7.21 3.69
N GLN A 135 -14.89 8.17 3.54
CA GLN A 135 -15.81 8.61 4.60
C GLN A 135 -17.28 8.29 4.28
N ASP A 136 -17.54 7.69 3.12
CA ASP A 136 -18.89 7.47 2.58
C ASP A 136 -19.13 6.01 2.18
N GLY A 137 -18.44 5.09 2.87
CA GLY A 137 -18.59 3.66 2.69
C GLY A 137 -18.00 3.15 1.38
N GLY A 138 -17.03 3.87 0.80
CA GLY A 138 -16.28 3.49 -0.40
C GLY A 138 -16.78 4.12 -1.70
N LYS A 139 -17.65 5.13 -1.65
CA LYS A 139 -18.11 5.83 -2.87
C LYS A 139 -17.07 6.82 -3.38
N SER A 140 -16.32 7.44 -2.47
CA SER A 140 -15.17 8.30 -2.76
C SER A 140 -13.99 7.94 -1.85
N TRP A 141 -12.78 8.27 -2.34
CA TRP A 141 -11.53 7.95 -1.68
C TRP A 141 -10.58 9.14 -1.72
N GLU A 142 -9.89 9.38 -0.62
CA GLU A 142 -8.79 10.33 -0.51
C GLU A 142 -7.47 9.57 -0.29
N HIS A 143 -6.41 9.98 -0.98
CA HIS A 143 -5.07 9.44 -0.79
C HIS A 143 -4.44 10.06 0.46
N MET A 144 -4.09 9.22 1.43
CA MET A 144 -3.65 9.65 2.77
C MET A 144 -2.13 9.56 2.95
N GLY A 145 -1.34 9.38 1.89
CA GLY A 145 0.12 9.34 1.96
C GLY A 145 0.71 7.94 2.10
N LEU A 146 1.95 7.87 2.63
CA LEU A 146 2.82 6.69 2.60
C LEU A 146 3.04 6.11 1.20
N LYS A 147 3.26 6.99 0.21
CA LYS A 147 3.35 6.65 -1.22
C LYS A 147 4.48 5.70 -1.59
N ASN A 148 5.56 5.76 -0.83
CA ASN A 148 6.77 4.96 -1.04
C ASN A 148 6.82 3.73 -0.11
N SER A 149 5.69 3.38 0.52
CA SER A 149 5.61 2.18 1.35
C SER A 149 5.54 0.91 0.53
N GLU A 150 5.00 0.97 -0.69
CA GLU A 150 4.73 -0.13 -1.63
C GLU A 150 3.87 -1.28 -1.09
N HIS A 151 3.83 -1.54 0.22
CA HIS A 151 3.15 -2.67 0.82
C HIS A 151 2.73 -2.32 2.25
N ILE A 152 1.43 -2.18 2.46
CA ILE A 152 0.84 -2.01 3.78
C ILE A 152 0.45 -3.38 4.34
N GLY A 153 0.97 -3.70 5.52
CA GLY A 153 0.71 -4.96 6.23
C GLY A 153 -0.62 -4.95 6.97
N LYS A 154 -0.87 -3.88 7.72
CA LYS A 154 -2.08 -3.70 8.53
C LYS A 154 -2.34 -2.22 8.82
N ILE A 155 -3.61 -1.87 8.99
CA ILE A 155 -4.06 -0.59 9.53
C ILE A 155 -4.95 -0.90 10.74
N ILE A 156 -4.73 -0.21 11.86
CA ILE A 156 -5.64 -0.24 13.01
C ILE A 156 -6.01 1.20 13.40
N VAL A 157 -7.25 1.39 13.83
CA VAL A 157 -7.78 2.68 14.28
C VAL A 157 -8.02 2.59 15.79
N HIS A 158 -7.69 3.65 16.52
CA HIS A 158 -7.92 3.71 17.95
C HIS A 158 -9.42 3.63 18.26
N PRO A 159 -9.86 2.80 19.23
CA PRO A 159 -11.28 2.58 19.51
C PRO A 159 -12.01 3.83 19.98
N ASP A 160 -11.35 4.70 20.75
CA ASP A 160 -12.00 5.90 21.32
C ASP A 160 -11.73 7.19 20.53
N ASP A 161 -10.88 7.16 19.49
CA ASP A 161 -10.53 8.35 18.70
C ASP A 161 -10.16 7.99 17.26
N SER A 162 -11.11 8.19 16.34
CA SER A 162 -10.94 7.96 14.90
C SER A 162 -9.83 8.79 14.23
N ASN A 163 -9.26 9.79 14.92
CA ASN A 163 -8.11 10.54 14.40
C ASN A 163 -6.78 9.83 14.66
N VAL A 164 -6.74 8.90 15.61
CA VAL A 164 -5.54 8.14 15.95
C VAL A 164 -5.53 6.83 15.15
N VAL A 165 -4.59 6.75 14.20
CA VAL A 165 -4.49 5.62 13.27
C VAL A 165 -3.05 5.12 13.24
N TYR A 166 -2.89 3.80 13.23
CA TYR A 166 -1.59 3.14 13.13
C TYR A 166 -1.50 2.34 11.83
N VAL A 167 -0.35 2.41 11.17
CA VAL A 167 -0.10 1.72 9.89
C VAL A 167 1.19 0.95 9.97
N ALA A 168 1.10 -0.36 9.86
CA ALA A 168 2.23 -1.25 9.65
C ALA A 168 2.64 -1.20 8.17
N ALA A 169 3.67 -0.40 7.85
CA ALA A 169 4.26 -0.33 6.53
C ALA A 169 5.45 -1.29 6.44
N ILE A 170 5.35 -2.29 5.54
CA ILE A 170 6.42 -3.28 5.37
C ILE A 170 7.57 -2.69 4.54
N GLY A 171 7.25 -1.73 3.67
CA GLY A 171 8.20 -1.12 2.77
C GLY A 171 8.37 -1.90 1.45
N PRO A 172 9.13 -1.34 0.51
CA PRO A 172 9.45 -1.97 -0.76
C PRO A 172 10.03 -3.38 -0.64
N LEU A 173 9.49 -4.30 -1.45
CA LEU A 173 9.96 -5.69 -1.52
C LEU A 173 11.22 -5.83 -2.40
N TRP A 174 11.30 -5.05 -3.47
CA TRP A 174 12.36 -5.15 -4.49
C TRP A 174 13.46 -4.09 -4.33
N SER A 175 13.22 -3.04 -3.53
CA SER A 175 14.14 -1.92 -3.28
C SER A 175 14.39 -1.71 -1.78
N ALA A 176 15.51 -1.07 -1.43
CA ALA A 176 15.89 -0.79 -0.04
C ALA A 176 15.41 0.61 0.34
N GLY A 177 15.14 0.88 1.62
CA GLY A 177 14.60 2.16 2.05
C GLY A 177 13.11 2.28 1.74
N GLY A 178 12.64 3.46 1.34
CA GLY A 178 11.20 3.75 1.25
C GLY A 178 10.55 3.94 2.62
N GLU A 179 9.23 4.05 2.64
CA GLU A 179 8.46 4.22 3.88
C GLU A 179 8.19 2.84 4.50
N ARG A 180 8.92 2.51 5.57
CA ARG A 180 8.81 1.23 6.26
C ARG A 180 8.93 1.44 7.76
N GLY A 181 8.17 0.67 8.53
CA GLY A 181 8.03 0.85 9.97
C GLY A 181 6.57 0.90 10.39
N LEU A 182 6.32 1.19 11.67
CA LEU A 182 4.98 1.52 12.17
C LEU A 182 4.83 3.04 12.17
N TYR A 183 3.79 3.53 11.51
CA TYR A 183 3.45 4.94 11.47
C TYR A 183 2.22 5.21 12.33
N LYS A 184 2.17 6.37 12.98
CA LYS A 184 1.03 6.87 13.75
C LYS A 184 0.59 8.23 13.19
N SER A 185 -0.70 8.38 13.00
CA SER A 185 -1.37 9.67 12.81
C SER A 185 -2.18 10.00 14.06
N THR A 186 -2.34 11.30 14.33
CA THR A 186 -3.23 11.84 15.38
C THR A 186 -4.18 12.92 14.83
N ASP A 187 -4.23 13.07 13.50
CA ASP A 187 -5.02 14.07 12.79
C ASP A 187 -5.91 13.44 11.68
N GLY A 188 -6.23 12.15 11.85
CA GLY A 188 -7.09 11.41 10.94
C GLY A 188 -6.42 11.02 9.62
N GLY A 189 -5.09 10.89 9.63
CA GLY A 189 -4.22 10.46 8.53
C GLY A 189 -3.69 11.56 7.62
N LYS A 190 -3.79 12.83 8.03
CA LYS A 190 -3.23 13.96 7.25
C LYS A 190 -1.71 14.01 7.39
N THR A 191 -1.20 13.67 8.56
CA THR A 191 0.24 13.52 8.82
C THR A 191 0.55 12.19 9.48
N TRP A 192 1.76 11.67 9.21
CA TRP A 192 2.24 10.39 9.69
C TRP A 192 3.61 10.54 10.34
N ASN A 193 3.74 10.03 11.56
CA ASN A 193 5.00 9.96 12.29
C ASN A 193 5.43 8.51 12.42
N ALA A 194 6.67 8.21 12.06
CA ALA A 194 7.23 6.87 12.24
C ALA A 194 7.58 6.67 13.73
N ILE A 195 6.94 5.69 14.37
CA ILE A 195 7.04 5.43 15.82
C ILE A 195 7.78 4.13 16.15
N LEU A 196 7.94 3.22 15.18
CA LEU A 196 8.81 2.05 15.28
C LEU A 196 9.49 1.82 13.94
N ASN A 197 10.82 1.96 13.92
CA ASN A 197 11.66 1.75 12.74
C ASN A 197 12.78 0.76 13.07
N ALA A 198 13.31 0.12 12.03
CA ALA A 198 14.49 -0.71 12.12
C ALA A 198 15.53 -0.22 11.10
N ASP A 199 15.84 -1.01 10.07
CA ASP A 199 16.80 -0.65 9.03
C ASP A 199 16.14 -0.52 7.64
N LYS A 200 16.96 -0.25 6.61
CA LYS A 200 16.51 -0.09 5.22
C LYS A 200 15.91 -1.35 4.57
N HIS A 201 15.90 -2.49 5.26
CA HIS A 201 15.35 -3.77 4.81
C HIS A 201 14.23 -4.30 5.70
N THR A 202 13.94 -3.62 6.81
CA THR A 202 13.05 -4.11 7.86
C THR A 202 11.91 -3.13 8.07
N GLY A 203 10.69 -3.57 7.78
CA GLY A 203 9.46 -2.81 8.07
C GLY A 203 8.67 -3.44 9.20
N VAL A 204 7.44 -2.95 9.43
CA VAL A 204 6.49 -3.58 10.35
C VAL A 204 5.40 -4.25 9.53
N ASN A 205 5.13 -5.52 9.80
CA ASN A 205 4.16 -6.30 9.03
C ASN A 205 2.82 -6.51 9.73
N ASP A 206 2.80 -6.44 11.05
CA ASP A 206 1.59 -6.63 11.84
C ASP A 206 1.64 -5.75 13.08
N VAL A 207 0.46 -5.34 13.55
CA VAL A 207 0.25 -4.59 14.77
C VAL A 207 -1.11 -4.95 15.36
N VAL A 208 -1.16 -5.17 16.67
CA VAL A 208 -2.40 -5.42 17.42
C VAL A 208 -2.42 -4.56 18.66
N MET A 209 -3.62 -4.17 19.07
CA MET A 209 -3.88 -3.30 20.21
C MET A 209 -4.65 -4.07 21.26
N ASP A 210 -4.24 -3.95 22.52
CA ASP A 210 -4.99 -4.56 23.62
C ASP A 210 -6.37 -3.88 23.74
N PRO A 211 -7.48 -4.61 23.60
CA PRO A 211 -8.82 -4.02 23.61
C PRO A 211 -9.21 -3.44 24.99
N ARG A 212 -8.44 -3.72 26.05
CA ARG A 212 -8.66 -3.19 27.40
C ARG A 212 -7.88 -1.92 27.66
N ASN A 213 -6.79 -1.72 26.94
CA ASN A 213 -5.93 -0.55 27.06
C ASN A 213 -5.30 -0.23 25.69
N PRO A 214 -5.85 0.72 24.93
CA PRO A 214 -5.35 1.14 23.63
C PRO A 214 -3.90 1.65 23.61
N ASP A 215 -3.32 2.02 24.75
CA ASP A 215 -1.90 2.38 24.85
C ASP A 215 -0.97 1.15 24.76
N VAL A 216 -1.49 -0.05 24.98
CA VAL A 216 -0.73 -1.30 24.87
C VAL A 216 -0.82 -1.82 23.44
N LEU A 217 0.32 -1.75 22.74
CA LEU A 217 0.47 -2.20 21.36
C LEU A 217 1.50 -3.32 21.27
N TYR A 218 1.25 -4.28 20.40
CA TYR A 218 2.22 -5.28 20.00
C TYR A 218 2.43 -5.19 18.50
N ALA A 219 3.69 -5.16 18.06
CA ALA A 219 4.04 -5.06 16.64
C ALA A 219 5.10 -6.09 16.28
N SER A 220 5.10 -6.52 15.02
CA SER A 220 6.14 -7.38 14.47
C SER A 220 6.94 -6.69 13.38
N THR A 221 8.25 -6.63 13.56
CA THR A 221 9.17 -6.21 12.51
C THR A 221 9.48 -7.40 11.60
N PHE A 222 9.67 -7.10 10.32
CA PHE A 222 9.90 -8.11 9.30
C PHE A 222 10.95 -7.64 8.29
N GLN A 223 12.11 -8.29 8.35
CA GLN A 223 13.18 -8.10 7.39
C GLN A 223 12.94 -8.96 6.15
N ARG A 224 12.83 -8.32 4.98
CA ARG A 224 12.62 -9.03 3.72
C ARG A 224 13.30 -8.37 2.52
N ARG A 225 13.62 -9.19 1.53
CA ARG A 225 14.05 -8.72 0.21
C ARG A 225 13.74 -9.76 -0.87
N ARG A 226 13.34 -9.29 -2.06
CA ARG A 226 13.27 -10.14 -3.25
C ARG A 226 14.24 -9.65 -4.33
N HIS A 227 14.87 -10.64 -4.96
CA HIS A 227 15.62 -10.49 -6.20
C HIS A 227 15.01 -11.43 -7.25
N VAL A 228 15.39 -11.26 -8.50
CA VAL A 228 14.89 -12.09 -9.61
C VAL A 228 15.11 -13.59 -9.32
N PHE A 229 16.25 -13.92 -8.71
CA PHE A 229 16.71 -15.28 -8.45
C PHE A 229 16.50 -15.78 -7.02
N THR A 230 16.12 -14.93 -6.06
CA THR A 230 15.99 -15.35 -4.65
C THR A 230 15.01 -14.51 -3.85
N TYR A 231 14.56 -15.07 -2.73
CA TYR A 231 13.77 -14.40 -1.71
C TYR A 231 14.48 -14.57 -0.37
N ILE A 232 14.66 -13.45 0.32
CA ILE A 232 15.17 -13.36 1.68
C ILE A 232 13.96 -13.02 2.55
N GLY A 233 13.44 -14.01 3.26
CA GLY A 233 12.21 -13.95 4.04
C GLY A 233 12.42 -13.84 5.55
N GLY A 234 13.57 -13.32 5.97
CA GLY A 234 13.90 -13.17 7.37
C GLY A 234 15.26 -12.53 7.57
N GLY A 235 15.56 -12.19 8.81
CA GLY A 235 16.81 -11.54 9.17
C GLY A 235 16.84 -11.10 10.62
N PRO A 236 17.99 -10.59 11.11
CA PRO A 236 18.13 -10.12 12.47
C PRO A 236 17.20 -8.95 12.83
N GLY A 237 16.66 -8.22 11.85
CA GLY A 237 15.66 -7.17 12.07
C GLY A 237 14.25 -7.69 12.35
N SER A 238 13.96 -8.98 12.13
CA SER A 238 12.63 -9.55 12.41
C SER A 238 12.44 -9.87 13.89
N GLY A 239 11.28 -9.56 14.45
CA GLY A 239 10.97 -9.85 15.85
C GLY A 239 9.69 -9.19 16.35
N MET A 240 9.40 -9.36 17.62
CA MET A 240 8.23 -8.81 18.30
C MET A 240 8.60 -7.69 19.26
N HIS A 241 7.75 -6.66 19.28
CA HIS A 241 7.92 -5.46 20.10
C HIS A 241 6.61 -5.16 20.85
N LYS A 242 6.73 -4.62 22.06
CA LYS A 242 5.62 -4.13 22.88
C LYS A 242 5.81 -2.66 23.22
N SER A 243 4.75 -1.87 23.09
CA SER A 243 4.61 -0.54 23.68
C SER A 243 3.54 -0.57 24.77
N GLU A 244 3.70 0.28 25.78
CA GLU A 244 2.76 0.45 26.89
C GLU A 244 2.33 1.92 27.04
N ASP A 245 2.64 2.74 26.03
CA ASP A 245 2.48 4.20 26.03
C ASP A 245 2.00 4.73 24.66
N GLY A 246 1.18 3.93 23.97
CA GLY A 246 0.53 4.33 22.72
C GLY A 246 1.49 4.44 21.53
N GLY A 247 2.64 3.77 21.62
CA GLY A 247 3.68 3.70 20.60
C GLY A 247 4.84 4.68 20.79
N ASN A 248 4.94 5.38 21.92
CA ASN A 248 6.02 6.34 22.16
C ASN A 248 7.35 5.64 22.46
N THR A 249 7.32 4.52 23.19
CA THR A 249 8.47 3.65 23.45
C THR A 249 8.15 2.19 23.17
N TRP A 250 9.19 1.43 22.82
CA TRP A 250 9.08 0.03 22.43
C TRP A 250 10.14 -0.82 23.14
N LYS A 251 9.73 -2.01 23.56
CA LYS A 251 10.59 -3.04 24.15
C LYS A 251 10.49 -4.32 23.31
N GLU A 252 11.63 -4.95 23.05
CA GLU A 252 11.64 -6.27 22.41
C GLU A 252 11.08 -7.34 23.37
N ILE A 253 10.24 -8.23 22.83
CA ILE A 253 9.58 -9.30 23.59
C ILE A 253 9.77 -10.67 22.93
N ASN A 254 10.97 -10.92 22.38
CA ASN A 254 11.33 -12.13 21.65
C ASN A 254 11.53 -13.38 22.54
N LYS A 255 11.34 -13.27 23.85
CA LYS A 255 11.53 -14.39 24.79
C LYS A 255 10.50 -15.49 24.51
N GLY A 256 10.99 -16.69 24.18
CA GLY A 256 10.15 -17.84 23.84
C GLY A 256 10.02 -18.11 22.35
N LEU A 257 10.47 -17.18 21.48
CA LEU A 257 10.57 -17.40 20.05
C LEU A 257 11.76 -18.32 19.69
N PRO A 258 11.77 -18.94 18.49
CA PRO A 258 12.94 -19.64 17.99
C PRO A 258 14.20 -18.77 18.08
N LYS A 259 15.32 -19.37 18.50
CA LYS A 259 16.61 -18.67 18.59
C LYS A 259 17.34 -18.55 17.25
N THR A 260 16.73 -19.04 16.17
CA THR A 260 17.25 -18.96 14.81
C THR A 260 16.82 -17.65 14.17
N MET A 261 17.21 -17.42 12.92
CA MET A 261 16.76 -16.25 12.18
C MET A 261 15.23 -16.26 12.02
N LEU A 262 14.59 -15.18 12.43
CA LEU A 262 13.14 -15.01 12.35
C LEU A 262 12.73 -14.42 11.00
N GLY A 263 11.59 -14.88 10.51
CA GLY A 263 10.90 -14.41 9.31
C GLY A 263 9.66 -13.59 9.64
N ARG A 264 8.59 -13.78 8.86
CA ARG A 264 7.33 -13.08 9.07
C ARG A 264 6.65 -13.57 10.36
N ILE A 265 6.07 -12.63 11.12
CA ILE A 265 5.30 -12.94 12.32
C ILE A 265 3.89 -12.37 12.19
N GLY A 266 2.87 -13.18 12.42
CA GLY A 266 1.48 -12.73 12.52
C GLY A 266 1.02 -12.74 13.98
N LEU A 267 0.23 -11.75 14.38
CA LEU A 267 -0.19 -11.52 15.76
C LEU A 267 -1.71 -11.52 15.91
N ALA A 268 -2.20 -12.13 16.98
CA ALA A 268 -3.61 -12.05 17.38
C ALA A 268 -3.74 -12.04 18.90
N ILE A 269 -4.56 -11.14 19.42
CA ILE A 269 -4.95 -11.12 20.84
C ILE A 269 -6.26 -11.88 20.98
N SER A 270 -6.36 -12.73 22.00
CA SER A 270 -7.61 -13.44 22.28
C SER A 270 -8.71 -12.47 22.71
N PRO A 271 -9.85 -12.39 21.98
CA PRO A 271 -10.98 -11.56 22.42
C PRO A 271 -11.65 -12.10 23.68
N ALA A 272 -11.54 -13.41 23.94
CA ALA A 272 -12.10 -14.03 25.14
C ALA A 272 -11.26 -13.79 26.41
N ASN A 273 -9.93 -13.62 26.24
CA ASN A 273 -9.03 -13.31 27.33
C ASN A 273 -7.77 -12.60 26.81
N PRO A 274 -7.73 -11.25 26.84
CA PRO A 274 -6.63 -10.50 26.23
C PRO A 274 -5.27 -10.60 26.97
N GLU A 275 -5.18 -11.39 28.04
CA GLU A 275 -3.89 -11.84 28.61
C GLU A 275 -3.09 -12.73 27.64
N TYR A 276 -3.76 -13.34 26.66
CA TYR A 276 -3.12 -14.22 25.68
C TYR A 276 -2.91 -13.50 24.34
N LEU A 277 -1.63 -13.35 23.98
CA LEU A 277 -1.16 -12.99 22.65
C LEU A 277 -0.66 -14.25 21.92
N TYR A 278 -1.22 -14.53 20.76
CA TYR A 278 -0.77 -15.59 19.87
C TYR A 278 0.15 -15.01 18.79
N ALA A 279 1.20 -15.75 18.46
CA ALA A 279 2.11 -15.44 17.37
C ALA A 279 2.28 -16.67 16.48
N ILE A 280 2.07 -16.49 15.17
CA ILE A 280 2.55 -17.44 14.16
C ILE A 280 3.89 -16.92 13.64
N VAL A 281 4.93 -17.75 13.68
CA VAL A 281 6.32 -17.32 13.48
C VAL A 281 6.96 -18.18 12.41
N GLU A 282 7.42 -17.56 11.31
CA GLU A 282 8.34 -18.19 10.37
C GLU A 282 9.75 -18.14 10.95
N ALA A 283 10.49 -19.25 10.93
CA ALA A 283 11.88 -19.26 11.38
C ALA A 283 12.77 -20.16 10.50
N ALA A 284 14.06 -19.84 10.47
CA ALA A 284 15.04 -20.64 9.75
C ALA A 284 15.19 -22.05 10.36
N GLU A 285 15.80 -22.95 9.58
CA GLU A 285 16.07 -24.35 9.97
C GLU A 285 14.81 -25.22 10.11
N GLY A 286 13.76 -24.89 9.33
CA GLY A 286 12.52 -25.67 9.28
C GLY A 286 11.65 -25.52 10.53
N LYS A 287 11.66 -24.32 11.14
CA LYS A 287 10.93 -23.99 12.37
C LYS A 287 9.80 -23.00 12.12
#